data_AF-A0A537WDK2-F1
#
_entry.id   AF-A0A537WDK2-F1
#
_cell.length_a   1.000
_cell.length_b   1.000
_cell.length_c   1.000
_cell.angle_alpha   90.00
_cell.angle_beta   90.00
_cell.angle_gamma   90.00
#
_symmetry.space_group_name_H-M   'P 1'
#
loop_
_entity.id
_entity.type
_entity.pdbx_description
1 polymer ?
#
loop_
_entity_poly.entity_id
_entity_poly.type
_entity_poly.pdbx_seq_one_letter_code
_entity_poly.pdbx_strand_id
1 'polypeptide(L)'
;MKAHIVGGGFGGLAAAALLIRNAEVSGADITIYEADERLGGGFFLGGSAESGYNLPGSVFDKEFRCTFDLLKSIPSARNPSISVTEDFFAFNTGEPYHDRAHILDRNGRIVHGPRYGLSLCDGLSLGRVLLMPETMLDGRRIEEFFSQRFFSTEFWFLWSTIMGSLPQHSAIEFRRYMNRFLYLFGHLSDMTGVMRTPINQYQAFIEPLVAWLRPRGVNFLTGTFVREIGLAPSPISCS
;
A
#
# COMPACT_ATOMS: atom_id res chain seq x y z
N MET A 1 25.75 -15.41 6.01
CA MET A 1 25.47 -14.06 5.48
C MET A 1 24.80 -13.28 6.61
N LYS A 2 25.09 -11.99 6.80
CA LYS A 2 24.34 -11.13 7.74
C LYS A 2 23.50 -10.12 6.97
N ALA A 3 22.29 -9.86 7.45
CA ALA A 3 21.36 -8.91 6.84
C ALA A 3 21.03 -7.79 7.83
N HIS A 4 21.19 -6.55 7.38
CA HIS A 4 20.88 -5.34 8.12
C HIS A 4 19.75 -4.60 7.40
N ILE A 5 18.61 -4.46 8.06
CA ILE A 5 17.39 -3.90 7.48
C ILE A 5 17.05 -2.60 8.21
N VAL A 6 17.08 -1.48 7.50
CA VAL A 6 16.76 -0.16 8.05
C VAL A 6 15.27 0.11 7.85
N GLY A 7 14.54 0.27 8.97
CA GLY A 7 13.10 0.44 9.04
C GLY A 7 12.37 -0.85 9.46
N GLY A 8 11.60 -0.77 10.55
CA GLY A 8 10.78 -1.85 11.11
C GLY A 8 9.33 -1.86 10.63
N GLY A 9 9.03 -1.19 9.51
CA GLY A 9 7.73 -1.25 8.84
C GLY A 9 7.49 -2.58 8.10
N PHE A 10 6.30 -2.72 7.50
CA PHE A 10 5.91 -3.94 6.79
C PHE A 10 6.95 -4.42 5.77
N GLY A 11 7.56 -3.51 5.00
CA GLY A 11 8.60 -3.86 4.02
C GLY A 11 9.85 -4.49 4.63
N GLY A 12 10.34 -3.95 5.75
CA GLY A 12 11.51 -4.51 6.45
C GLY A 12 11.22 -5.86 7.09
N LEU A 13 10.05 -6.01 7.71
CA LEU A 13 9.59 -7.28 8.26
C LEU A 13 9.38 -8.34 7.16
N ALA A 14 8.81 -7.94 6.02
CA ALA A 14 8.64 -8.80 4.86
C ALA A 14 9.99 -9.27 4.30
N ALA A 15 10.97 -8.38 4.20
CA ALA A 15 12.32 -8.73 3.77
C ALA A 15 12.95 -9.78 4.70
N ALA A 16 12.87 -9.60 6.02
CA ALA A 16 13.36 -10.57 7.00
C ALA A 16 12.67 -11.94 6.85
N ALA A 17 11.34 -11.95 6.70
CA ALA A 17 10.58 -13.17 6.52
C ALA A 17 10.95 -13.90 5.22
N LEU A 18 11.12 -13.17 4.11
CA LEU A 18 11.54 -13.74 2.83
C LEU A 18 12.98 -14.25 2.86
N LEU A 19 13.89 -13.58 3.57
CA LEU A 19 15.27 -14.07 3.76
C LEU A 19 15.29 -15.41 4.49
N ILE A 20 14.48 -15.56 5.54
CA ILE A 20 14.36 -16.84 6.26
C ILE A 20 13.69 -17.88 5.36
N ARG A 21 12.56 -17.55 4.75
CA ARG A 21 11.71 -18.50 4.02
C ARG A 21 12.31 -18.97 2.71
N ASN A 22 12.89 -18.06 1.92
CA ASN A 22 13.30 -18.32 0.54
C ASN A 22 14.82 -18.44 0.39
N ALA A 23 15.61 -17.89 1.31
CA ALA A 23 17.07 -17.92 1.26
C ALA A 23 17.70 -18.63 2.46
N GLU A 24 16.89 -19.24 3.34
CA GLU A 24 17.32 -20.04 4.48
C GLU A 24 18.31 -19.30 5.42
N VAL A 25 18.23 -17.97 5.46
CA VAL A 25 19.07 -17.16 6.34
C VAL A 25 18.62 -17.39 7.77
N SER A 26 19.56 -17.71 8.66
CA SER A 26 19.29 -17.80 10.10
C SER A 26 18.75 -16.47 10.61
N GLY A 27 17.64 -16.49 11.36
CA GLY A 27 17.08 -15.25 11.91
C GLY A 27 18.07 -14.52 12.82
N ALA A 28 18.96 -15.25 13.50
CA ALA A 28 20.03 -14.67 14.32
C ALA A 28 21.02 -13.80 13.53
N ASP A 29 21.13 -14.01 12.22
CA ASP A 29 21.94 -13.21 11.30
C ASP A 29 21.19 -12.02 10.67
N ILE A 30 19.92 -11.82 11.03
CA ILE A 30 19.08 -10.72 10.55
C ILE A 30 18.88 -9.71 11.68
N THR A 31 19.15 -8.43 11.40
CA THR A 31 18.91 -7.32 12.33
C THR A 31 18.06 -6.26 11.65
N ILE A 32 16.96 -5.87 12.31
CA ILE A 32 16.07 -4.79 11.90
C ILE A 32 16.28 -3.60 12.84
N TYR A 33 16.57 -2.44 12.26
CA TYR A 33 16.75 -1.17 12.97
C TYR A 33 15.49 -0.32 12.79
N GLU A 34 14.82 0.02 13.88
CA GLU A 34 13.63 0.87 13.89
C GLU A 34 13.93 2.14 14.69
N ALA A 35 13.63 3.29 14.10
CA ALA A 35 13.82 4.59 14.73
C ALA A 35 12.84 4.81 15.89
N ASP A 36 11.61 4.33 15.72
CA ASP A 36 10.57 4.39 16.75
C ASP A 36 10.75 3.30 17.83
N GLU A 37 10.01 3.44 18.94
CA GLU A 37 9.93 2.41 19.98
C GLU A 37 9.13 1.18 19.53
N ARG A 38 8.22 1.36 18.57
CA ARG A 38 7.32 0.31 18.06
C ARG A 38 7.62 0.07 16.58
N LEU A 39 7.57 -1.20 16.19
CA LEU A 39 7.62 -1.62 14.79
C LEU A 39 6.32 -1.21 14.07
N GLY A 40 6.26 -1.40 12.75
CA GLY A 40 5.03 -1.28 11.97
C GLY A 40 4.99 -0.11 10.99
N GLY A 41 5.77 0.95 11.24
CA GLY A 41 5.88 2.10 10.33
C GLY A 41 4.52 2.63 9.87
N GLY A 42 4.27 2.64 8.56
CA GLY A 42 3.00 3.10 7.98
C GLY A 42 1.74 2.34 8.40
N PHE A 43 1.86 1.15 8.99
CA PHE A 43 0.75 0.40 9.58
C PHE A 43 0.69 0.60 11.10
N PHE A 44 0.93 1.80 11.60
CA PHE A 44 0.93 2.09 13.04
C PHE A 44 -0.46 1.92 13.68
N LEU A 45 -0.47 1.76 15.01
CA LEU A 45 -1.67 1.86 15.85
C LEU A 45 -1.34 2.83 16.99
N GLY A 46 -1.90 4.04 16.92
CA GLY A 46 -1.75 5.08 17.92
C GLY A 46 -3.00 5.26 18.78
N GLY A 47 -2.80 5.76 20.00
CA GLY A 47 -3.89 6.11 20.91
C GLY A 47 -4.55 4.92 21.61
N SER A 48 -5.67 5.19 22.29
CA SER A 48 -6.40 4.22 23.12
C SER A 48 -7.90 4.54 23.19
N ALA A 49 -8.67 3.71 23.90
CA ALA A 49 -10.09 3.99 24.15
C ALA A 49 -10.30 5.30 24.93
N GLU A 50 -9.36 5.66 25.82
CA GLU A 50 -9.41 6.87 26.65
C GLU A 50 -8.92 8.11 25.91
N SER A 51 -7.90 7.96 25.06
CA SER A 51 -7.24 9.09 24.36
C SER A 51 -7.72 9.30 22.92
N GLY A 52 -8.51 8.37 22.38
CA GLY A 52 -8.92 8.31 20.99
C GLY A 52 -7.90 7.54 20.13
N TYR A 53 -8.39 6.79 19.15
CA TYR A 53 -7.54 6.00 18.25
C TYR A 53 -7.04 6.84 17.06
N ASN A 54 -5.78 6.62 16.70
CA ASN A 54 -5.15 7.14 15.49
C ASN A 54 -4.70 5.96 14.62
N LEU A 55 -5.27 5.86 13.42
CA LEU A 55 -5.13 4.69 12.54
C LEU A 55 -4.74 5.14 11.13
N PRO A 56 -3.88 4.40 10.43
CA PRO A 56 -3.61 4.62 9.02
C PRO A 56 -4.82 4.21 8.17
N GLY A 57 -4.99 4.88 7.05
CA GLY A 57 -5.91 4.47 6.00
C GLY A 57 -5.18 3.68 4.93
N SER A 58 -5.51 2.40 4.75
CA SER A 58 -5.08 1.66 3.54
C SER A 58 -6.22 0.83 2.97
N VAL A 59 -6.20 0.71 1.64
CA VAL A 59 -7.08 -0.13 0.83
C VAL A 59 -6.25 -1.25 0.21
N PHE A 60 -6.85 -2.43 0.13
CA PHE A 60 -6.24 -3.58 -0.53
C PHE A 60 -7.15 -4.05 -1.66
N ASP A 61 -6.59 -4.88 -2.52
CA ASP A 61 -7.33 -5.60 -3.54
C ASP A 61 -6.75 -7.02 -3.66
N LYS A 62 -7.48 -7.95 -4.28
CA LYS A 62 -7.06 -9.36 -4.42
C LYS A 62 -5.69 -9.57 -5.10
N GLU A 63 -5.23 -8.62 -5.90
CA GLU A 63 -3.99 -8.68 -6.69
C GLU A 63 -2.75 -8.17 -5.93
N PHE A 64 -2.84 -7.95 -4.60
CA PHE A 64 -1.68 -7.79 -3.72
C PHE A 64 -0.93 -9.13 -3.53
N ARG A 65 -0.59 -9.78 -4.64
CA ARG A 65 -0.11 -11.16 -4.72
C ARG A 65 1.11 -11.43 -3.86
N CYS A 66 2.10 -10.54 -3.88
CA CYS A 66 3.31 -10.70 -3.09
C CYS A 66 3.03 -10.64 -1.57
N THR A 67 2.15 -9.71 -1.17
CA THR A 67 1.70 -9.58 0.22
C THR A 67 0.99 -10.85 0.67
N PHE A 68 0.03 -11.33 -0.11
CA PHE A 68 -0.73 -12.53 0.26
C PHE A 68 0.07 -13.83 0.12
N ASP A 69 1.07 -13.88 -0.75
CA ASP A 69 2.02 -14.99 -0.82
C ASP A 69 2.88 -15.07 0.45
N LEU A 70 3.40 -13.92 0.91
CA LEU A 70 4.14 -13.86 2.18
C LEU A 70 3.25 -14.29 3.35
N LEU A 71 2.07 -13.69 3.46
CA LEU A 71 1.18 -13.85 4.60
C LEU A 71 0.49 -15.23 4.68
N LYS A 72 0.57 -16.06 3.64
CA LYS A 72 0.13 -17.48 3.68
C LYS A 72 0.95 -18.31 4.68
N SER A 73 2.20 -17.93 4.95
CA SER A 73 3.07 -18.65 5.89
C SER A 73 2.97 -18.12 7.32
N ILE A 74 2.15 -17.09 7.55
CA ILE A 74 2.06 -16.36 8.81
C ILE A 74 0.69 -16.68 9.45
N PRO A 75 0.65 -17.26 10.66
CA PRO A 75 -0.61 -17.52 11.38
C PRO A 75 -1.38 -16.23 11.68
N SER A 76 -2.72 -16.24 11.58
CA SER A 76 -3.54 -15.08 11.93
C SER A 76 -3.52 -14.81 13.45
N ALA A 77 -3.52 -13.52 13.83
CA ALA A 77 -3.69 -13.10 15.22
C ALA A 77 -5.06 -13.49 15.80
N ARG A 78 -6.12 -13.51 14.97
CA ARG A 78 -7.49 -13.84 15.41
C ARG A 78 -7.71 -15.33 15.54
N ASN A 79 -7.05 -16.12 14.68
CA ASN A 79 -7.12 -17.57 14.68
C ASN A 79 -5.78 -18.18 14.22
N PRO A 80 -4.92 -18.63 15.15
CA PRO A 80 -3.61 -19.20 14.80
C PRO A 80 -3.66 -20.50 14.00
N SER A 81 -4.83 -21.15 13.86
CA SER A 81 -4.99 -22.36 13.05
C SER A 81 -5.06 -22.11 11.55
N ILE A 82 -5.26 -20.85 11.14
CA ILE A 82 -5.28 -20.42 9.73
C ILE A 82 -4.24 -19.31 9.49
N SER A 83 -3.90 -19.10 8.24
CA SER A 83 -2.99 -18.01 7.84
C SER A 83 -3.67 -16.64 7.85
N VAL A 84 -2.88 -15.58 7.94
CA VAL A 84 -3.35 -14.20 7.77
C VAL A 84 -4.04 -14.02 6.41
N THR A 85 -3.51 -14.64 5.35
CA THR A 85 -4.12 -14.59 4.02
C THR A 85 -5.50 -15.25 3.99
N GLU A 86 -5.65 -16.44 4.58
CA GLU A 86 -6.94 -17.14 4.65
C GLU A 86 -7.97 -16.33 5.44
N ASP A 87 -7.59 -15.80 6.61
CA ASP A 87 -8.47 -14.97 7.44
C ASP A 87 -8.89 -13.69 6.68
N PHE A 88 -7.96 -13.05 5.98
CA PHE A 88 -8.24 -11.86 5.17
C PHE A 88 -9.27 -12.14 4.07
N PHE A 89 -9.08 -13.21 3.28
CA PHE A 89 -10.00 -13.54 2.19
C PHE A 89 -11.35 -14.06 2.70
N ALA A 90 -11.36 -14.83 3.80
CA ALA A 90 -12.60 -15.28 4.44
C ALA A 90 -13.45 -14.09 4.91
N PHE A 91 -12.83 -13.11 5.58
CA PHE A 91 -13.50 -11.87 5.99
C PHE A 91 -14.12 -11.12 4.81
N ASN A 92 -13.35 -10.85 3.75
CA ASN A 92 -13.85 -10.08 2.61
C ASN A 92 -14.85 -10.84 1.74
N THR A 93 -14.87 -12.18 1.80
CA THR A 93 -15.89 -13.00 1.11
C THR A 93 -17.20 -13.02 1.90
N GLY A 94 -17.12 -13.08 3.24
CA GLY A 94 -18.31 -13.04 4.11
C GLY A 94 -18.91 -11.64 4.24
N GLU A 95 -18.06 -10.60 4.24
CA GLU A 95 -18.42 -9.19 4.46
C GLU A 95 -17.90 -8.33 3.29
N PRO A 96 -18.45 -8.50 2.06
CA PRO A 96 -17.98 -7.75 0.90
C PRO A 96 -18.25 -6.25 1.06
N TYR A 97 -17.23 -5.44 0.76
CA TYR A 97 -17.36 -3.99 0.79
C TYR A 97 -18.19 -3.48 -0.39
N HIS A 98 -19.14 -2.58 -0.11
CA HIS A 98 -19.93 -1.90 -1.12
C HIS A 98 -20.28 -0.48 -0.64
N ASP A 99 -19.70 0.52 -1.28
CA ASP A 99 -20.00 1.92 -1.03
C ASP A 99 -21.35 2.30 -1.67
N ARG A 100 -22.24 2.88 -0.88
CA ARG A 100 -23.58 3.31 -1.33
C ARG A 100 -23.66 4.80 -1.62
N ALA A 101 -22.68 5.59 -1.17
CA ALA A 101 -22.78 7.05 -1.13
C ALA A 101 -21.39 7.71 -1.16
N HIS A 102 -20.57 7.37 -2.16
CA HIS A 102 -19.19 7.82 -2.23
C HIS A 102 -19.04 9.34 -2.44
N ILE A 103 -19.93 9.96 -3.23
CA ILE A 103 -19.95 11.41 -3.46
C ILE A 103 -21.33 11.94 -3.08
N LEU A 104 -21.34 12.98 -2.25
CA LEU A 104 -22.53 13.71 -1.84
C LEU A 104 -22.42 15.18 -2.28
N ASP A 105 -23.51 15.74 -2.80
CA ASP A 105 -23.59 17.18 -3.05
C ASP A 105 -23.83 17.98 -1.76
N ARG A 106 -23.84 19.31 -1.88
CA ARG A 106 -24.14 20.25 -0.78
C ARG A 106 -25.52 20.05 -0.12
N ASN A 107 -26.42 19.28 -0.72
CA ASN A 107 -27.76 18.98 -0.21
C ASN A 107 -27.86 17.53 0.28
N GLY A 108 -26.74 16.80 0.36
CA GLY A 108 -26.70 15.40 0.80
C GLY A 108 -27.22 14.40 -0.23
N ARG A 109 -27.31 14.78 -1.51
CA ARG A 109 -27.73 13.86 -2.58
C ARG A 109 -26.53 13.11 -3.14
N ILE A 110 -26.70 11.82 -3.42
CA ILE A 110 -25.68 10.99 -4.07
C ILE A 110 -25.46 11.50 -5.49
N VAL A 111 -24.20 11.74 -5.87
CA VAL A 111 -23.81 12.24 -7.19
C VAL A 111 -22.85 11.29 -7.86
N HIS A 112 -23.32 10.58 -8.89
CA HIS A 112 -22.46 9.99 -9.90
C HIS A 112 -23.29 9.68 -11.13
N GLY A 113 -22.78 10.02 -12.31
CA GLY A 113 -23.35 9.61 -13.60
C GLY A 113 -22.63 8.38 -14.16
N PRO A 114 -23.15 7.74 -15.23
CA PRO A 114 -22.57 6.52 -15.81
C PRO A 114 -21.13 6.69 -16.36
N ARG A 115 -20.64 7.92 -16.51
CA ARG A 115 -19.29 8.25 -17.01
C ARG A 115 -18.48 9.14 -16.06
N TYR A 116 -18.93 9.34 -14.82
CA TYR A 116 -18.20 10.15 -13.83
C TYR A 116 -17.81 11.56 -14.32
N GLY A 117 -18.67 12.20 -15.13
CA GLY A 117 -18.43 13.54 -15.67
C GLY A 117 -17.40 13.63 -16.81
N LEU A 118 -16.79 12.50 -17.19
CA LEU A 118 -15.80 12.45 -18.27
C LEU A 118 -16.44 12.72 -19.64
N SER A 119 -15.79 13.59 -20.42
CA SER A 119 -16.08 13.78 -21.83
C SER A 119 -15.30 12.78 -22.69
N LEU A 120 -15.62 12.72 -24.00
CA LEU A 120 -14.82 11.96 -24.96
C LEU A 120 -13.36 12.44 -25.00
N CYS A 121 -13.14 13.76 -24.92
CA CYS A 121 -11.79 14.34 -24.92
C CYS A 121 -11.00 13.94 -23.66
N ASP A 122 -11.66 13.84 -22.50
CA ASP A 122 -11.01 13.37 -21.28
C ASP A 122 -10.63 11.88 -21.41
N GLY A 123 -11.52 11.06 -21.98
CA GLY A 123 -11.23 9.65 -22.27
C GLY A 123 -10.05 9.46 -23.22
N LEU A 124 -9.95 10.27 -24.29
CA LEU A 124 -8.81 10.26 -25.20
C LEU A 124 -7.51 10.71 -24.51
N SER A 125 -7.60 11.70 -23.61
CA SER A 125 -6.45 12.18 -22.84
C SER A 125 -5.96 11.12 -21.85
N LEU A 126 -6.88 10.45 -21.16
CA LEU A 126 -6.58 9.28 -20.32
C LEU A 126 -5.89 8.20 -21.15
N GLY A 127 -6.50 7.78 -22.26
CA GLY A 127 -5.93 6.78 -23.17
C GLY A 127 -4.52 7.15 -23.65
N ARG A 128 -4.29 8.42 -24.00
CA ARG A 128 -2.97 8.94 -24.38
C ARG A 128 -1.95 8.75 -23.26
N VAL A 129 -2.28 9.12 -22.02
CA VAL A 129 -1.37 8.97 -20.87
C VAL A 129 -1.08 7.50 -20.58
N LEU A 130 -2.09 6.62 -20.64
CA LEU A 130 -1.93 5.19 -20.33
C LEU A 130 -1.02 4.46 -21.32
N LEU A 131 -1.14 4.81 -22.60
CA LEU A 131 -0.36 4.23 -23.70
C LEU A 131 1.02 4.87 -23.87
N MET A 132 1.27 6.01 -23.22
CA MET A 132 2.54 6.72 -23.30
C MET A 132 3.68 5.88 -22.68
N PRO A 133 4.82 5.71 -23.37
CA PRO A 133 6.05 5.22 -22.74
C PRO A 133 6.41 6.04 -21.50
N GLU A 134 6.79 5.35 -20.42
CA GLU A 134 7.07 5.99 -19.12
C GLU A 134 8.21 7.03 -19.21
N THR A 135 9.20 6.78 -20.07
CA THR A 135 10.31 7.71 -20.32
C THR A 135 9.86 9.08 -20.86
N MET A 136 8.69 9.18 -21.49
CA MET A 136 8.14 10.45 -21.97
C MET A 136 7.33 11.20 -20.90
N LEU A 137 7.14 10.58 -19.72
CA LEU A 137 6.45 11.17 -18.57
C LEU A 137 7.42 11.62 -17.48
N ASP A 138 8.73 11.48 -17.69
CA ASP A 138 9.75 11.81 -16.68
C ASP A 138 9.72 13.30 -16.32
N GLY A 139 9.69 13.58 -15.02
CA GLY A 139 9.54 14.94 -14.46
C GLY A 139 8.22 15.65 -14.80
N ARG A 140 7.24 14.97 -15.41
CA ARG A 140 5.97 15.58 -15.87
C ARG A 140 4.87 15.44 -14.83
N ARG A 141 3.97 16.43 -14.79
CA ARG A 141 2.87 16.53 -13.84
C ARG A 141 1.55 16.10 -14.47
N ILE A 142 0.62 15.58 -13.68
CA ILE A 142 -0.70 15.13 -14.18
C ILE A 142 -1.42 16.27 -14.93
N GLU A 143 -1.43 17.49 -14.36
CA GLU A 143 -2.10 18.67 -14.93
C GLU A 143 -1.64 19.06 -16.34
N GLU A 144 -0.48 18.61 -16.79
CA GLU A 144 0.05 18.95 -18.11
C GLU A 144 -0.62 18.13 -19.23
N PHE A 145 -1.36 17.07 -18.88
CA PHE A 145 -2.02 16.17 -19.82
C PHE A 145 -3.53 16.32 -19.86
N PHE A 146 -4.12 17.10 -18.96
CA PHE A 146 -5.56 17.22 -18.81
C PHE A 146 -6.01 18.69 -18.78
N SER A 147 -7.22 18.95 -19.26
CA SER A 147 -7.83 20.29 -19.17
C SER A 147 -8.18 20.64 -17.72
N GLN A 148 -8.34 21.93 -17.39
CA GLN A 148 -8.81 22.33 -16.06
C GLN A 148 -10.17 21.70 -15.69
N ARG A 149 -11.05 21.48 -16.68
CA ARG A 149 -12.36 20.82 -16.51
C ARG A 149 -12.24 19.39 -16.00
N PHE A 150 -11.17 18.68 -16.37
CA PHE A 150 -10.95 17.31 -15.93
C PHE A 150 -10.87 17.23 -14.40
N PHE A 151 -10.19 18.21 -13.78
CA PHE A 151 -10.01 18.29 -12.34
C PHE A 151 -11.27 18.67 -11.56
N SER A 152 -12.37 18.99 -12.24
CA SER A 152 -13.69 19.21 -11.66
C SER A 152 -14.67 18.07 -11.96
N THR A 153 -14.23 16.96 -12.55
CA THR A 153 -15.09 15.79 -12.83
C THR A 153 -15.28 14.93 -11.59
N GLU A 154 -16.40 14.23 -11.49
CA GLU A 154 -16.62 13.21 -10.46
C GLU A 154 -15.52 12.14 -10.51
N PHE A 155 -15.02 11.82 -11.70
CA PHE A 155 -13.89 10.92 -11.86
C PHE A 155 -12.65 11.37 -11.09
N TRP A 156 -12.23 12.63 -11.29
CA TRP A 156 -11.06 13.15 -10.59
C TRP A 156 -11.30 13.26 -9.09
N PHE A 157 -12.51 13.63 -8.66
CA PHE A 157 -12.86 13.62 -7.24
C PHE A 157 -12.68 12.23 -6.63
N LEU A 158 -13.26 11.19 -7.23
CA LEU A 158 -13.06 9.80 -6.77
C LEU A 158 -11.59 9.41 -6.76
N TRP A 159 -10.89 9.68 -7.86
CA TRP A 159 -9.50 9.27 -8.00
C TRP A 159 -8.59 9.94 -6.96
N SER A 160 -8.70 11.26 -6.81
CA SER A 160 -7.84 12.03 -5.93
C SER A 160 -8.07 11.70 -4.45
N THR A 161 -9.30 11.41 -4.04
CA THR A 161 -9.61 11.02 -2.64
C THR A 161 -9.20 9.59 -2.31
N ILE A 162 -9.31 8.66 -3.27
CA ILE A 162 -8.90 7.27 -3.08
C ILE A 162 -7.36 7.13 -3.12
N MET A 163 -6.72 7.76 -4.09
CA MET A 163 -5.28 7.59 -4.37
C MET A 163 -4.40 8.67 -3.75
N GLY A 164 -4.97 9.72 -3.14
CA GLY A 164 -4.22 10.85 -2.59
C GLY A 164 -3.47 11.66 -3.67
N SER A 165 -3.95 11.62 -4.92
CA SER A 165 -3.30 12.30 -6.05
C SER A 165 -3.68 13.78 -6.13
N LEU A 166 -2.69 14.65 -6.32
CA LEU A 166 -2.88 16.07 -6.63
C LEU A 166 -2.47 16.36 -8.07
N PRO A 167 -3.01 17.39 -8.75
CA PRO A 167 -2.72 17.68 -10.15
C PRO A 167 -1.21 17.88 -10.44
N GLN A 168 -0.46 18.39 -9.46
CA GLN A 168 0.98 18.58 -9.55
C GLN A 168 1.82 17.31 -9.29
N HIS A 169 1.20 16.18 -8.91
CA HIS A 169 1.92 14.91 -8.70
C HIS A 169 2.39 14.29 -10.02
N SER A 170 3.25 13.28 -9.89
CA SER A 170 3.88 12.55 -10.99
C SER A 170 2.86 11.93 -11.95
N ALA A 171 3.00 12.25 -13.24
CA ALA A 171 2.23 11.59 -14.29
C ALA A 171 2.58 10.10 -14.45
N ILE A 172 3.82 9.71 -14.10
CA ILE A 172 4.25 8.30 -14.08
C ILE A 172 3.42 7.50 -13.08
N GLU A 173 3.31 7.98 -11.85
CA GLU A 173 2.56 7.26 -10.81
C GLU A 173 1.07 7.20 -11.14
N PHE A 174 0.49 8.29 -11.64
CA PHE A 174 -0.88 8.28 -12.15
C PHE A 174 -1.10 7.22 -13.23
N ARG A 175 -0.21 7.14 -14.23
CA ARG A 175 -0.24 6.10 -15.27
C ARG A 175 -0.13 4.69 -14.68
N ARG A 176 0.80 4.46 -13.76
CA ARG A 176 1.01 3.16 -13.11
C ARG A 176 -0.23 2.72 -12.36
N TYR A 177 -0.82 3.60 -11.56
CA TYR A 177 -2.05 3.31 -10.82
C TYR A 177 -3.22 2.98 -11.73
N MET A 178 -3.44 3.76 -12.78
CA MET A 178 -4.53 3.52 -13.73
C MET A 178 -4.38 2.19 -14.45
N ASN A 179 -3.16 1.84 -14.89
CA ASN A 179 -2.89 0.54 -15.50
C ASN A 179 -3.01 -0.61 -14.48
N ARG A 180 -2.50 -0.41 -13.26
CA ARG A 180 -2.52 -1.43 -12.20
C ARG A 180 -3.92 -1.76 -11.72
N PHE A 181 -4.83 -0.79 -11.68
CA PHE A 181 -6.19 -0.93 -11.15
C PHE A 181 -7.27 -0.83 -12.24
N LEU A 182 -6.91 -1.00 -13.51
CA LEU A 182 -7.85 -0.86 -14.63
C LEU A 182 -9.08 -1.75 -14.50
N TYR A 183 -8.95 -2.96 -13.94
CA TYR A 183 -10.07 -3.88 -13.72
C TYR A 183 -11.02 -3.45 -12.59
N LEU A 184 -10.62 -2.52 -11.72
CA LEU A 184 -11.46 -1.91 -10.69
C LEU A 184 -12.10 -0.60 -11.15
N PHE A 185 -11.71 -0.08 -12.31
CA PHE A 185 -12.15 1.23 -12.81
C PHE A 185 -13.68 1.34 -12.93
N GLY A 186 -14.34 0.26 -13.36
CA GLY A 186 -15.80 0.21 -13.46
C GLY A 186 -16.52 0.37 -12.11
N HIS A 187 -15.80 0.13 -11.01
CA HIS A 187 -16.29 0.07 -9.64
C HIS A 187 -15.80 1.25 -8.79
N LEU A 188 -15.35 2.35 -9.38
CA LEU A 188 -14.86 3.50 -8.61
C LEU A 188 -15.93 4.14 -7.72
N SER A 189 -17.22 4.10 -8.10
CA SER A 189 -18.30 4.64 -7.25
C SER A 189 -18.75 3.72 -6.13
N ASP A 190 -18.69 2.40 -6.34
CA ASP A 190 -19.21 1.41 -5.38
C ASP A 190 -18.08 0.69 -4.63
N MET A 191 -16.83 0.92 -5.02
CA MET A 191 -15.61 0.34 -4.47
C MET A 191 -15.64 -1.20 -4.44
N THR A 192 -16.43 -1.83 -5.32
CA THR A 192 -16.48 -3.29 -5.42
C THR A 192 -15.11 -3.85 -5.76
N GLY A 193 -14.70 -4.87 -5.02
CA GLY A 193 -13.38 -5.50 -5.15
C GLY A 193 -12.30 -4.84 -4.29
N VAL A 194 -12.58 -3.71 -3.64
CA VAL A 194 -11.73 -3.19 -2.56
C VAL A 194 -11.92 -4.07 -1.32
N MET A 195 -10.80 -4.42 -0.70
CA MET A 195 -10.72 -5.32 0.44
C MET A 195 -10.14 -4.61 1.67
N ARG A 196 -10.55 -5.07 2.85
CA ARG A 196 -10.16 -4.54 4.16
C ARG A 196 -9.61 -5.65 5.05
N THR A 197 -8.77 -5.27 6.00
CA THR A 197 -8.39 -6.16 7.10
C THR A 197 -9.54 -6.27 8.10
N PRO A 198 -9.76 -7.43 8.76
CA PRO A 198 -10.84 -7.62 9.74
C PRO A 198 -10.67 -6.77 11.01
N ILE A 199 -9.43 -6.35 11.27
CA ILE A 199 -9.01 -5.43 12.35
C ILE A 199 -8.01 -4.42 11.76
N ASN A 200 -7.47 -3.49 12.55
CA ASN A 200 -6.46 -2.55 12.03
C ASN A 200 -5.22 -3.26 11.47
N GLN A 201 -4.51 -2.60 10.56
CA GLN A 201 -3.39 -3.19 9.81
C GLN A 201 -2.20 -3.56 10.69
N TYR A 202 -1.98 -2.84 11.80
CA TYR A 202 -0.97 -3.19 12.78
C TYR A 202 -1.22 -4.60 13.33
N GLN A 203 -2.42 -4.82 13.86
CA GLN A 203 -2.80 -6.10 14.45
C GLN A 203 -3.01 -7.20 13.39
N ALA A 204 -3.49 -6.84 12.19
CA ALA A 204 -3.75 -7.81 11.14
C ALA A 204 -2.46 -8.32 10.46
N PHE A 205 -1.44 -7.46 10.31
CA PHE A 205 -0.24 -7.78 9.53
C PHE A 205 1.06 -7.67 10.32
N ILE A 206 1.24 -6.62 11.12
CA ILE A 206 2.51 -6.37 11.82
C ILE A 206 2.68 -7.33 12.99
N GLU A 207 1.70 -7.42 13.89
CA GLU A 207 1.78 -8.30 15.07
C GLU A 207 2.02 -9.78 14.69
N PRO A 208 1.27 -10.38 13.73
CA PRO A 208 1.52 -11.75 13.30
C PRO A 208 2.91 -11.97 12.72
N LEU A 209 3.38 -11.02 11.90
CA LEU A 209 4.68 -11.14 11.25
C LEU A 209 5.82 -11.02 12.27
N VAL A 210 5.72 -10.10 13.24
CA VAL A 210 6.68 -9.99 14.35
C VAL A 210 6.64 -11.24 15.23
N ALA A 211 5.45 -11.75 15.56
CA ALA A 211 5.28 -12.98 16.34
C ALA A 211 5.87 -14.21 15.63
N TRP A 212 5.85 -14.23 14.29
CA TRP A 212 6.48 -15.28 13.50
C TRP A 212 8.01 -15.13 13.45
N LEU A 213 8.53 -13.92 13.34
CA LEU A 213 9.98 -13.64 13.24
C LEU A 213 10.73 -13.81 14.57
N ARG A 214 10.13 -13.40 15.70
CA ARG A 214 10.76 -13.42 17.02
C ARG A 214 11.27 -14.81 17.46
N PRO A 215 10.49 -15.91 17.41
CA PRO A 215 10.99 -17.24 17.79
C PRO A 215 12.04 -17.79 16.80
N ARG A 216 12.19 -17.18 15.62
CA ARG A 216 13.23 -17.54 14.64
C ARG A 216 14.56 -16.81 14.87
N GLY A 217 14.64 -15.98 15.91
CA GLY A 217 15.88 -15.34 16.36
C GLY A 217 16.19 -14.00 15.68
N VAL A 218 15.25 -13.40 14.95
CA VAL A 218 15.47 -12.07 14.36
C VAL A 218 15.70 -11.02 15.43
N ASN A 219 16.73 -10.20 15.24
CA ASN A 219 17.09 -9.13 16.16
C ASN A 219 16.31 -7.86 15.81
N PHE A 220 15.59 -7.30 16.78
CA PHE A 220 14.87 -6.04 16.64
C PHE A 220 15.53 -4.99 17.53
N LEU A 221 16.06 -3.93 16.91
CA LEU A 221 16.67 -2.80 17.59
C LEU A 221 15.77 -1.57 17.39
N THR A 222 14.88 -1.31 18.33
CA THR A 222 14.01 -0.12 18.37
C THR A 222 14.75 1.08 18.96
N GLY A 223 14.22 2.30 18.78
CA GLY A 223 14.88 3.53 19.21
C GLY A 223 16.24 3.79 18.52
N THR A 224 16.49 3.13 17.38
CA THR A 224 17.77 3.14 16.67
C THR A 224 17.64 3.83 15.32
N PHE A 225 17.94 5.14 15.30
CA PHE A 225 17.93 5.94 14.09
C PHE A 225 19.26 5.82 13.31
N VAL A 226 19.23 5.15 12.15
CA VAL A 226 20.37 5.03 11.25
C VAL A 226 20.59 6.36 10.51
N ARG A 227 21.71 7.02 10.76
CA ARG A 227 22.02 8.35 10.19
C ARG A 227 22.71 8.27 8.83
N GLU A 228 23.58 7.28 8.65
CA GLU A 228 24.45 7.18 7.49
C GLU A 228 24.83 5.70 7.25
N ILE A 229 24.99 5.36 5.97
CA ILE A 229 25.56 4.08 5.53
C ILE A 229 26.76 4.41 4.67
N GLY A 230 27.96 4.17 5.18
CA GLY A 230 29.20 4.35 4.43
C GLY A 230 29.36 3.28 3.36
N LEU A 231 29.58 3.69 2.12
CA LEU A 231 29.89 2.79 1.02
C LEU A 231 31.38 2.92 0.67
N ALA A 232 32.08 1.79 0.58
CA ALA A 232 33.47 1.79 0.11
C ALA A 232 33.51 2.22 -1.38
N PRO A 233 34.50 3.03 -1.79
CA PRO A 233 34.67 3.38 -3.19
C PRO A 233 34.97 2.12 -4.03
N SER A 234 34.55 2.13 -5.30
CA SER A 234 34.91 1.06 -6.24
C SER A 234 36.43 0.94 -6.30
N PRO A 235 37.02 -0.28 -6.25
CA PRO A 235 38.44 -0.44 -6.44
C PRO A 235 38.83 0.13 -7.80
N ILE A 236 39.82 1.04 -7.80
CA ILE A 236 40.38 1.61 -9.03
C ILE A 236 41.07 0.45 -9.76
N SER A 237 40.48 0.00 -10.88
CA SER A 237 41.16 -0.90 -11.79
C SER A 237 42.33 -0.13 -12.42
N CYS A 238 43.55 -0.37 -11.95
CA CYS A 238 44.75 0.00 -12.71
C CYS A 238 44.68 -0.71 -14.06
N SER A 239 44.63 0.08 -15.14
CA SER A 239 44.77 -0.38 -16.52
C SER A 239 46.20 -0.12 -17.00
#